data_AF-A0A3B7R710-F1
#
_entry.id   AF-A0A3B7R710-F1
#
_cell.length_a   1.000
_cell.length_b   1.000
_cell.length_c   1.000
_cell.angle_alpha   90.00
_cell.angle_beta   90.00
_cell.angle_gamma   90.00
#
_symmetry.space_group_name_H-M   'P 1'
#
loop_
_entity.id
_entity.type
_entity.pdbx_description
1 polymer ?
#
loop_
_entity_poly.entity_id
_entity_poly.type
_entity_poly.pdbx_seq_one_letter_code
_entity_poly.pdbx_strand_id
1 'polypeptide(L)'
;MQEPITYSEREKTPAQRQELIDNARAWSVAQGAVPSARAEALYARYVAGEMTLQGVTEELRRQDAPRVAAAAAQAAFGTNDTGITTPRRAEMQPEQDFLT
;
A
#
# COMPACT_ATOMS: atom_id res chain seq x y z
N MET A 1 -18.00 28.47 -1.26
CA MET A 1 -19.00 27.85 -0.38
C MET A 1 -18.63 26.38 -0.28
N GLN A 2 -18.51 25.84 0.93
CA GLN A 2 -18.21 24.41 1.13
C GLN A 2 -19.52 23.65 0.89
N GLU A 3 -19.52 22.67 0.00
CA GLU A 3 -20.73 21.88 -0.29
C GLU A 3 -21.20 21.17 0.99
N PRO A 4 -22.52 21.11 1.24
CA PRO A 4 -23.05 20.44 2.42
C PRO A 4 -22.67 18.96 2.38
N ILE A 5 -22.07 18.50 3.47
CA ILE A 5 -21.69 17.09 3.63
C ILE A 5 -22.96 16.24 3.63
N THR A 6 -23.05 15.31 2.70
CA THR A 6 -24.15 14.36 2.61
C THR A 6 -23.68 12.99 3.10
N TYR A 7 -24.27 12.52 4.18
CA TYR A 7 -24.03 11.19 4.74
C TYR A 7 -24.95 10.15 4.13
N SER A 8 -24.45 8.93 3.96
CA SER A 8 -25.32 7.79 3.65
C SER A 8 -26.15 7.37 4.87
N GLU A 9 -27.17 6.53 4.67
CA GLU A 9 -27.98 5.95 5.76
C GLU A 9 -27.14 5.25 6.85
N ARG A 10 -26.00 4.69 6.44
CA ARG A 10 -25.05 4.00 7.33
C ARG A 10 -24.19 4.95 8.16
N GLU A 11 -24.24 6.25 7.92
CA GLU A 11 -23.33 7.24 8.50
C GLU A 11 -24.08 8.40 9.18
N LYS A 12 -25.42 8.32 9.26
CA LYS A 12 -26.29 9.40 9.70
C LYS A 12 -25.94 9.92 11.10
N THR A 13 -25.55 9.04 11.99
CA THR A 13 -25.25 9.38 13.39
C THR A 13 -23.76 9.21 13.72
N PRO A 14 -23.23 9.96 14.69
CA PRO A 14 -21.87 9.75 15.18
C PRO A 14 -21.61 8.31 15.64
N ALA A 15 -22.59 7.65 16.26
CA ALA A 15 -22.47 6.27 16.71
C ALA A 15 -22.30 5.29 15.55
N GLN A 16 -23.06 5.45 14.47
CA GLN A 16 -22.92 4.62 13.27
C GLN A 16 -21.57 4.85 12.58
N ARG A 17 -21.08 6.09 12.55
CA ARG A 17 -19.75 6.40 12.03
C ARG A 17 -18.65 5.76 12.87
N GLN A 18 -18.80 5.78 14.20
CA GLN A 18 -17.85 5.12 15.10
C GLN A 18 -17.83 3.61 14.88
N GLU A 19 -19.00 2.96 14.74
CA GLU A 19 -19.10 1.53 14.46
C GLU A 19 -18.37 1.14 13.16
N LEU A 20 -18.47 1.97 12.11
CA LEU A 20 -17.74 1.74 10.86
C LEU A 20 -16.22 1.80 11.05
N ILE A 21 -15.71 2.73 11.87
CA ILE A 21 -14.29 2.82 12.20
C ILE A 21 -13.83 1.63 13.05
N ASP A 22 -14.63 1.23 14.03
CA ASP A 22 -14.31 0.09 14.90
C ASP A 22 -14.21 -1.21 14.09
N ASN A 23 -15.14 -1.42 13.15
CA ASN A 23 -15.09 -2.54 12.20
C ASN A 23 -13.83 -2.50 11.32
N ALA A 24 -13.47 -1.33 10.79
CA ALA A 24 -12.26 -1.17 9.98
C ALA A 24 -10.97 -1.43 10.78
N ARG A 25 -10.93 -1.02 12.05
CA ARG A 25 -9.82 -1.30 12.97
C ARG A 25 -9.73 -2.79 13.27
N ALA A 26 -10.84 -3.44 13.60
CA ALA A 26 -10.87 -4.89 13.86
C ALA A 26 -10.33 -5.68 12.67
N TRP A 27 -10.72 -5.31 11.45
CA TRP A 27 -10.22 -5.93 10.23
C TRP A 27 -8.73 -5.65 9.97
N SER A 28 -8.25 -4.45 10.29
CA SER A 28 -6.82 -4.10 10.18
C SER A 28 -5.98 -4.92 11.16
N VAL A 29 -6.41 -5.01 12.42
CA VAL A 29 -5.72 -5.79 13.47
C VAL A 29 -5.69 -7.28 13.10
N ALA A 30 -6.78 -7.83 12.56
CA ALA A 30 -6.82 -9.20 12.07
C ALA A 30 -5.81 -9.48 10.95
N GLN A 31 -5.40 -8.45 10.21
CA GLN A 31 -4.35 -8.52 9.17
C GLN A 31 -2.96 -8.13 9.69
N GLY A 32 -2.80 -7.90 10.99
CA GLY A 32 -1.53 -7.47 11.60
C GLY A 32 -1.17 -6.02 11.32
N ALA A 33 -2.12 -5.20 10.87
CA ALA A 33 -1.93 -3.78 10.61
C ALA A 33 -2.58 -2.91 11.69
N VAL A 34 -1.92 -1.81 12.04
CA VAL A 34 -2.44 -0.79 12.96
C VAL A 34 -2.54 0.54 12.21
N PRO A 35 -3.67 1.26 12.27
CA PRO A 35 -3.77 2.58 11.66
C PRO A 35 -2.71 3.53 12.20
N SER A 36 -2.12 4.34 11.32
CA SER A 36 -1.19 5.39 11.74
C SER A 36 -1.92 6.50 12.51
N ALA A 37 -1.21 7.26 13.35
CA ALA A 37 -1.77 8.41 14.07
C ALA A 37 -2.46 9.43 13.14
N ARG A 38 -2.00 9.53 11.89
CA ARG A 38 -2.62 10.36 10.87
C ARG A 38 -3.97 9.83 10.40
N ALA A 39 -4.06 8.52 10.14
CA ALA A 39 -5.33 7.89 9.82
C ALA A 39 -6.33 8.05 10.98
N GLU A 40 -5.85 7.93 12.21
CA GLU A 40 -6.67 8.14 13.41
C GLU A 40 -7.23 9.56 13.51
N ALA A 41 -6.45 10.58 13.14
CA ALA A 41 -6.94 11.95 13.09
C ALA A 41 -8.05 12.14 12.04
N LEU A 42 -7.96 11.46 10.88
CA LEU A 42 -9.01 11.50 9.87
C LEU A 42 -10.28 10.77 10.33
N TYR A 43 -10.13 9.63 11.01
CA TYR A 43 -11.26 8.91 11.59
C TYR A 43 -11.99 9.73 12.65
N ALA A 44 -11.26 10.46 13.51
CA ALA A 44 -11.88 11.34 14.50
C ALA A 44 -12.74 12.45 13.85
N ARG A 45 -12.24 13.09 12.78
CA ARG A 45 -12.98 14.12 12.04
C ARG A 45 -14.22 13.55 11.34
N TYR A 46 -14.09 12.34 10.80
CA TYR A 46 -15.22 11.61 10.23
C TYR A 46 -16.30 11.34 11.29
N VAL A 47 -15.95 10.80 12.45
CA VAL A 47 -16.90 10.54 13.54
C VAL A 47 -17.56 11.84 14.03
N ALA A 48 -16.79 12.92 14.15
CA ALA A 48 -17.30 14.25 14.50
C ALA A 48 -18.27 14.84 13.46
N GLY A 49 -18.32 14.28 12.25
CA GLY A 49 -19.20 14.73 11.19
C GLY A 49 -18.60 15.87 10.35
N GLU A 50 -17.29 16.08 10.42
CA GLU A 50 -16.57 17.09 9.63
C GLU A 50 -16.21 16.62 8.21
N MET A 51 -16.34 15.32 7.93
CA MET A 51 -16.07 14.73 6.62
C MET A 51 -16.81 13.40 6.44
N THR A 52 -16.94 12.94 5.19
CA THR A 52 -17.50 11.60 4.87
C THR A 52 -16.43 10.52 4.88
N LEU A 53 -16.83 9.25 4.92
CA LEU A 53 -15.90 8.12 4.78
C LEU A 53 -15.19 8.12 3.41
N GLN A 54 -15.89 8.57 2.37
CA GLN A 54 -15.29 8.80 1.06
C GLN A 54 -14.17 9.86 1.14
N GLY A 55 -14.41 10.95 1.88
CA GLY A 55 -13.41 11.98 2.12
C GLY A 55 -12.17 11.46 2.86
N VAL A 56 -12.36 10.58 3.86
CA VAL A 56 -11.24 9.90 4.53
C VAL A 56 -10.43 9.06 3.55
N THR A 57 -11.11 8.27 2.71
CA THR A 57 -10.48 7.39 1.71
C THR A 57 -9.69 8.20 0.68
N GLU A 58 -10.24 9.31 0.20
CA GLU A 58 -9.58 10.20 -0.74
C GLU A 58 -8.32 10.83 -0.14
N GLU A 59 -8.42 11.31 1.10
CA GLU A 59 -7.32 11.98 1.77
C GLU A 59 -6.19 10.99 2.11
N LEU A 60 -6.50 9.77 2.55
CA LEU A 60 -5.50 8.70 2.70
C LEU A 60 -4.85 8.35 1.35
N ARG A 61 -5.64 8.17 0.28
CA ARG A 61 -5.11 7.85 -1.05
C ARG A 61 -4.17 8.94 -1.56
N ARG A 62 -4.54 10.21 -1.44
CA ARG A 62 -3.70 11.35 -1.85
C ARG A 62 -2.34 11.33 -1.15
N GLN A 63 -2.32 10.87 0.10
CA GLN A 63 -1.12 10.85 0.93
C GLN A 63 -0.24 9.64 0.66
N ASP A 64 -0.84 8.50 0.32
CA ASP A 64 -0.12 7.28 -0.05
C ASP A 64 0.28 7.23 -1.54
N ALA A 65 -0.34 8.05 -2.40
CA ALA A 65 0.01 8.20 -3.81
C ALA A 65 1.53 8.32 -4.09
N PRO A 66 2.30 9.19 -3.39
CA PRO A 66 3.74 9.25 -3.57
C PRO A 66 4.48 7.97 -3.12
N ARG A 67 3.95 7.24 -2.13
CA ARG A 67 4.54 6.00 -1.61
C ARG A 67 4.30 4.82 -2.54
N VAL A 68 3.10 4.72 -3.11
CA VAL A 68 2.74 3.73 -4.14
C VAL A 68 3.52 3.98 -5.43
N ALA A 69 3.65 5.24 -5.85
CA ALA A 69 4.48 5.61 -7.01
C ALA A 69 5.95 5.28 -6.79
N ALA A 70 6.49 5.54 -5.59
CA ALA A 70 7.85 5.17 -5.24
C ALA A 70 8.05 3.64 -5.16
N ALA A 71 7.08 2.88 -4.65
CA ALA A 71 7.14 1.42 -4.63
C ALA A 71 7.08 0.82 -6.05
N ALA A 72 6.24 1.37 -6.93
CA ALA A 72 6.18 0.98 -8.33
C ALA A 72 7.47 1.32 -9.09
N ALA A 73 8.07 2.48 -8.83
CA ALA A 73 9.36 2.86 -9.39
C ALA A 73 10.50 1.94 -8.90
N GLN A 74 10.51 1.58 -7.60
CA GLN A 74 11.47 0.61 -7.05
C GLN A 74 11.29 -0.78 -7.65
N ALA A 75 10.05 -1.24 -7.85
CA ALA A 75 9.78 -2.51 -8.53
C ALA A 75 10.22 -2.50 -10.02
N ALA A 76 10.12 -1.35 -10.69
CA ALA A 76 10.58 -1.18 -12.07
C ALA A 76 12.12 -1.06 -12.18
N PHE A 77 12.80 -0.56 -11.15
CA PHE A 77 14.27 -0.52 -11.09
C PHE A 77 14.89 -1.84 -10.60
N GLY A 78 14.19 -2.61 -9.74
CA GLY A 78 14.68 -3.88 -9.18
C GLY A 78 14.65 -5.07 -10.14
N THR A 79 14.04 -4.95 -11.32
CA THR A 79 14.02 -6.00 -12.35
C THR A 79 15.15 -5.91 -13.38
N ASN A 80 15.98 -4.85 -13.34
CA ASN A 80 17.06 -4.66 -14.32
C ASN A 80 18.43 -5.22 -13.92
N ASP A 81 18.55 -5.91 -12.77
CA ASP A 81 19.82 -6.51 -12.32
C ASP A 81 19.73 -8.05 -12.26
N THR A 82 19.12 -8.66 -13.27
CA THR A 82 19.34 -10.08 -13.53
C THR A 82 20.45 -10.17 -14.56
N GLY A 83 21.68 -10.22 -14.09
CA GLY A 83 22.86 -10.49 -14.91
C GLY A 83 22.65 -11.76 -15.73
N ILE A 84 22.34 -11.60 -17.02
CA ILE A 84 22.52 -12.66 -18.00
C ILE A 84 24.02 -12.71 -18.28
N THR A 85 24.76 -13.37 -17.38
CA THR A 85 26.13 -13.78 -17.66
C THR A 85 26.04 -14.97 -18.63
N THR A 86 26.14 -14.67 -19.92
CA THR A 86 26.36 -15.67 -20.98
C THR A 86 27.55 -16.56 -20.57
N PRO A 87 27.42 -17.89 -20.47
CA PRO A 87 28.59 -18.73 -20.30
C PRO A 87 29.41 -18.67 -21.59
N ARG A 88 30.55 -17.98 -21.52
CA ARG A 88 31.59 -18.01 -22.54
C ARG A 88 32.02 -19.46 -22.70
N ARG A 89 31.73 -20.08 -23.84
CA ARG A 89 32.25 -21.38 -24.25
C ARG A 89 33.78 -21.26 -24.32
N ALA A 90 34.44 -21.55 -23.21
CA ALA A 90 35.88 -21.68 -23.15
C ALA A 90 36.26 -22.97 -23.87
N GLU A 91 37.01 -22.79 -24.94
CA GLU A 91 37.75 -23.79 -25.66
C GLU A 91 38.61 -24.58 -24.65
N MET A 92 38.43 -25.89 -24.57
CA MET A 92 39.46 -26.79 -24.04
C MET A 92 39.72 -27.86 -25.10
N GLN A 93 40.85 -27.68 -25.79
CA GLN A 93 41.52 -28.70 -26.58
C GLN A 93 41.76 -29.95 -25.72
N PRO A 94 41.59 -31.17 -26.25
CA PRO A 94 42.02 -32.36 -25.54
C PRO A 94 43.53 -32.53 -25.69
N GLU A 95 44.30 -32.17 -24.66
CA GLU A 95 45.63 -32.78 -24.46
C GLU A 95 45.41 -34.17 -23.86
N GLN A 96 45.25 -35.15 -24.74
CA GLN A 96 45.34 -36.56 -24.41
C GLN A 96 46.78 -36.97 -24.71
N ASP A 97 47.61 -36.95 -23.68
CA ASP A 97 48.93 -37.53 -23.76
C ASP A 97 49.28 -38.26 -22.45
N PHE A 98 49.69 -39.52 -22.62
CA PHE A 98 50.37 -40.43 -21.70
C PHE A 98 49.56 -41.34 -20.73
N LEU A 99 49.45 -42.60 -21.21
CA LEU A 99 49.94 -43.85 -20.60
C LEU A 99 49.37 -44.32 -19.24
N THR A 100 48.61 -45.42 -19.27
CA THR A 100 49.00 -46.71 -18.64
C THR A 100 48.23 -47.87 -19.28
#